data_AF-A0A2V6H558-F1
#
_entry.id   AF-A0A2V6H558-F1
#
_cell.length_a   1.000
_cell.length_b   1.000
_cell.length_c   1.000
_cell.angle_alpha   90.00
_cell.angle_beta   90.00
_cell.angle_gamma   90.00
#
_symmetry.space_group_name_H-M   'P 1'
#
loop_
_entity.id
_entity.type
_entity.pdbx_description
1 polymer ?
#
loop_
_entity_poly.entity_id
_entity_poly.type
_entity_poly.pdbx_seq_one_letter_code
_entity_poly.pdbx_strand_id
1 'polypeptide(L)'
;MTCGLLTSRAVKNAIHRSEQPWRSCIPTVDRLQRDLRLKPEQTEKVRLILRQMADEFANLRWLDVRETEGILAREQDRMNPILEPDQRTRMQQIIEERGQRIRE
;
A
#
# COMPACT_ATOMS: atom_id res chain seq x y z
N MET A 1 0.72 -15.82 35.61
CA MET A 1 1.86 -15.93 34.68
C MET A 1 1.35 -15.95 33.25
N THR A 2 1.35 -14.81 32.56
CA THR A 2 0.81 -14.65 31.21
C THR A 2 1.83 -13.92 30.34
N CYS A 3 2.98 -14.57 30.08
CA CYS A 3 4.08 -13.98 29.30
C CYS A 3 4.40 -14.76 28.02
N GLY A 4 3.57 -15.74 27.62
CA GLY A 4 3.87 -16.63 26.48
C GLY A 4 3.25 -16.21 25.14
N LEU A 5 2.18 -15.40 25.13
CA LEU A 5 1.38 -15.18 23.91
C LEU A 5 1.75 -13.92 23.13
N LEU A 6 2.31 -12.89 23.78
CA LEU A 6 2.65 -11.61 23.12
C LEU A 6 3.96 -11.69 22.33
N THR A 7 4.92 -12.47 22.80
CA THR A 7 6.24 -12.64 22.15
C THR A 7 6.12 -13.39 20.83
N SER A 8 5.32 -14.46 20.74
CA SER A 8 5.14 -15.22 19.50
C SER A 8 4.51 -14.41 18.38
N ARG A 9 3.57 -13.51 18.68
CA ARG A 9 2.92 -12.67 17.67
C ARG A 9 3.85 -11.57 17.16
N ALA A 10 4.64 -10.96 18.05
CA ALA A 10 5.65 -9.96 17.68
C ALA A 10 6.77 -10.57 16.82
N VAL A 11 7.26 -11.77 17.20
CA VAL A 11 8.27 -12.51 16.43
C VAL A 11 7.72 -12.94 15.07
N LYS A 12 6.50 -13.49 15.00
CA LYS A 12 5.84 -13.81 13.71
C LYS A 12 5.69 -12.57 12.83
N ASN A 13 5.29 -11.43 13.39
CA ASN A 13 5.17 -10.19 12.61
C ASN A 13 6.52 -9.68 12.10
N ALA A 14 7.59 -9.81 12.89
CA ALA A 14 8.94 -9.42 12.49
C ALA A 14 9.47 -10.32 11.35
N ILE A 15 9.31 -11.65 11.48
CA ILE A 15 9.69 -12.62 10.44
C ILE A 15 8.86 -12.39 9.16
N HIS A 16 7.54 -12.18 9.29
CA HIS A 16 6.68 -11.91 8.13
C HIS A 16 7.02 -10.58 7.44
N ARG A 17 7.48 -9.56 8.18
CA ARG A 17 8.00 -8.32 7.59
C ARG A 17 9.33 -8.52 6.87
N SER A 18 10.19 -9.43 7.34
CA SER A 18 11.42 -9.77 6.62
C SER A 18 11.19 -10.56 5.33
N GLU A 19 10.09 -11.32 5.23
CA GLU A 19 9.79 -12.13 4.03
C GLU A 19 9.22 -11.30 2.87
N GLN A 20 8.50 -10.21 3.14
CA GLN A 20 7.91 -9.35 2.09
C GLN A 20 8.03 -7.86 2.46
N PRO A 21 9.22 -7.28 2.32
CA PRO A 21 9.51 -5.91 2.73
C PRO A 21 8.60 -4.86 2.05
N TRP A 22 8.10 -5.15 0.85
CA TRP A 22 7.20 -4.29 0.07
C TRP A 22 5.77 -4.20 0.62
N ARG A 23 5.34 -5.09 1.53
CA ARG A 23 3.95 -5.04 2.06
C ARG A 23 3.62 -3.74 2.77
N SER A 24 4.61 -3.07 3.36
CA SER A 24 4.43 -1.76 3.99
C SER A 24 4.13 -0.65 2.96
N CYS A 25 4.57 -0.83 1.71
CA CYS A 25 4.43 0.13 0.61
C CYS A 25 2.99 0.19 0.09
N ILE A 26 2.22 -0.89 0.23
CA ILE A 26 0.84 -0.99 -0.27
C ILE A 26 -0.15 -0.48 0.79
N PRO A 27 -0.99 0.53 0.51
CA PRO A 27 -2.08 0.91 1.40
C PRO A 27 -3.18 -0.16 1.42
N THR A 28 -3.83 -0.36 2.57
CA THR A 28 -5.02 -1.21 2.63
C THR A 28 -6.22 -0.50 2.01
N VAL A 29 -7.15 -1.29 1.45
CA VAL A 29 -8.41 -0.77 0.90
C VAL A 29 -9.18 0.03 1.96
N ASP A 30 -9.30 -0.49 3.18
CA ASP A 30 -10.01 0.19 4.27
C ASP A 30 -9.38 1.54 4.63
N ARG A 31 -8.05 1.63 4.54
CA ARG A 31 -7.33 2.87 4.77
C ARG A 31 -7.64 3.87 3.66
N LEU A 32 -7.54 3.47 2.39
CA LEU A 32 -7.90 4.35 1.28
C LEU A 32 -9.37 4.76 1.30
N GLN A 33 -10.27 3.85 1.65
CA GLN A 33 -11.69 4.14 1.78
C GLN A 33 -11.93 5.24 2.82
N ARG A 34 -11.25 5.18 3.97
CA ARG A 34 -11.34 6.20 5.02
C ARG A 34 -10.70 7.51 4.60
N ASP A 35 -9.46 7.47 4.11
CA ASP A 35 -8.64 8.65 3.84
C ASP A 35 -9.18 9.44 2.64
N LEU A 36 -9.73 8.75 1.64
CA LEU A 36 -10.30 9.35 0.42
C LEU A 36 -11.83 9.44 0.44
N ARG A 37 -12.49 8.91 1.48
CA ARG A 37 -13.96 8.81 1.57
C ARG A 37 -14.56 8.17 0.30
N LEU A 38 -14.01 7.02 -0.09
CA LEU A 38 -14.43 6.35 -1.32
C LEU A 38 -15.89 5.90 -1.22
N LYS A 39 -16.63 6.08 -2.31
CA LYS A 39 -17.95 5.45 -2.51
C LYS A 39 -17.77 3.92 -2.60
N PRO A 40 -18.81 3.11 -2.32
CA PRO A 40 -18.71 1.65 -2.42
C PRO A 40 -18.23 1.16 -3.79
N GLU A 41 -18.73 1.75 -4.87
CA GLU A 41 -18.34 1.42 -6.25
C GLU A 41 -16.88 1.76 -6.56
N GLN A 42 -16.37 2.89 -6.04
CA GLN A 42 -14.97 3.26 -6.16
C GLN A 42 -14.08 2.29 -5.37
N THR A 43 -14.54 1.89 -4.18
CA THR A 43 -13.81 0.96 -3.28
C THR A 43 -13.58 -0.39 -3.95
N GLU A 44 -14.56 -0.92 -4.67
CA GLU A 44 -14.41 -2.17 -5.41
C GLU A 44 -13.33 -2.07 -6.49
N LYS A 45 -13.37 -0.99 -7.28
CA LYS A 45 -12.38 -0.76 -8.35
C LYS A 45 -10.97 -0.55 -7.79
N VAL A 46 -10.85 0.24 -6.71
CA VAL A 46 -9.57 0.47 -6.01
C VAL A 46 -9.02 -0.83 -5.43
N ARG A 47 -9.87 -1.73 -4.91
CA ARG A 47 -9.43 -3.05 -4.44
C ARG A 47 -8.78 -3.88 -5.54
N LEU A 48 -9.32 -3.84 -6.76
CA LEU A 48 -8.73 -4.56 -7.90
C LEU A 48 -7.36 -4.01 -8.26
N ILE A 49 -7.21 -2.68 -8.26
CA ILE A 49 -5.93 -2.02 -8.52
C ILE A 49 -4.90 -2.35 -7.43
N LEU A 50 -5.29 -2.34 -6.15
CA LEU A 50 -4.39 -2.73 -5.06
C LEU A 50 -3.95 -4.20 -5.12
N ARG A 51 -4.76 -5.09 -5.70
CA ARG A 51 -4.34 -6.47 -5.96
C ARG A 51 -3.29 -6.52 -7.07
N GLN A 52 -3.49 -5.79 -8.17
CA GLN A 52 -2.51 -5.68 -9.26
C GLN A 52 -1.18 -5.10 -8.75
N MET A 53 -1.25 -4.05 -7.92
CA MET A 53 -0.09 -3.49 -7.23
C MET A 53 0.66 -4.54 -6.41
N ALA A 54 -0.07 -5.36 -5.64
CA ALA A 54 0.54 -6.43 -4.86
C ALA A 54 1.23 -7.48 -5.74
N ASP A 55 0.67 -7.80 -6.90
CA ASP A 55 1.29 -8.71 -7.87
C ASP A 55 2.55 -8.08 -8.50
N GLU A 56 2.53 -6.79 -8.85
CA GLU A 56 3.71 -6.05 -9.32
C GLU A 56 4.82 -6.05 -8.27
N PHE A 57 4.48 -5.84 -6.99
CA PHE A 57 5.44 -5.91 -5.89
C PHE A 57 5.96 -7.33 -5.62
N ALA A 58 5.11 -8.35 -5.75
CA ALA A 58 5.52 -9.74 -5.56
C ALA A 58 6.57 -10.19 -6.61
N ASN A 59 6.56 -9.56 -7.78
CA ASN A 59 7.55 -9.80 -8.84
C ASN A 59 8.90 -9.09 -8.57
N LEU A 60 8.97 -8.18 -7.60
CA LEU A 60 10.24 -7.58 -7.21
C LEU A 60 11.09 -8.57 -6.41
N ARG A 61 12.28 -8.87 -6.93
CA ARG A 61 13.26 -9.76 -6.27
C ARG A 61 13.86 -9.13 -5.01
N TRP A 62 13.94 -7.81 -4.96
CA TRP A 62 14.36 -7.00 -3.82
C TRP A 62 13.64 -5.65 -3.85
N LEU A 63 13.61 -4.94 -2.72
CA LEU A 63 13.12 -3.55 -2.67
C LEU A 63 14.09 -2.63 -3.43
N ASP A 64 13.77 -2.36 -4.69
CA ASP A 64 14.39 -1.28 -5.46
C ASP A 64 13.52 -0.03 -5.32
N VAL A 65 14.11 1.07 -4.85
CA VAL A 65 13.40 2.33 -4.59
C VAL A 65 12.77 2.87 -5.88
N ARG A 66 13.51 2.83 -6.99
CA ARG A 66 13.04 3.38 -8.27
C ARG A 66 11.91 2.54 -8.85
N GLU A 67 12.01 1.23 -8.79
CA GLU A 67 10.91 0.35 -9.22
C GLU A 67 9.68 0.49 -8.31
N THR A 68 9.90 0.62 -7.00
CA THR A 68 8.81 0.83 -6.02
C THR A 68 8.06 2.14 -6.29
N GLU A 69 8.77 3.23 -6.54
CA GLU A 69 8.17 4.51 -6.95
C GLU A 69 7.45 4.40 -8.30
N GLY A 70 8.05 3.68 -9.25
CA GLY A 70 7.44 3.42 -10.56
C GLY A 70 6.12 2.66 -10.45
N ILE A 71 6.04 1.64 -9.60
CA ILE A 71 4.80 0.92 -9.31
C ILE A 71 3.79 1.88 -8.69
N LEU A 72 4.16 2.64 -7.64
CA LEU A 72 3.27 3.60 -6.98
C LEU A 72 2.67 4.61 -7.97
N ALA A 73 3.48 5.16 -8.87
CA ALA A 73 3.02 6.11 -9.89
C ALA A 73 2.02 5.48 -10.87
N ARG A 74 2.32 4.28 -11.40
CA ARG A 74 1.41 3.58 -12.33
C ARG A 74 0.07 3.25 -11.69
N GLU A 75 0.08 2.84 -10.43
CA GLU A 75 -1.16 2.53 -9.72
C GLU A 75 -1.98 3.79 -9.43
N GLN A 76 -1.32 4.90 -9.11
CA GLN A 76 -1.99 6.18 -9.01
C GLN A 76 -2.67 6.59 -10.33
N ASP A 77 -1.97 6.43 -11.46
CA ASP A 77 -2.54 6.70 -12.78
C ASP A 77 -3.76 5.83 -13.08
N ARG A 78 -3.74 4.56 -12.68
CA ARG A 78 -4.90 3.65 -12.79
C ARG A 78 -6.07 4.08 -11.87
N MET A 79 -5.79 4.66 -10.71
CA MET A 79 -6.82 5.13 -9.78
C MET A 79 -7.42 6.50 -10.16
N ASN A 80 -6.65 7.38 -10.80
CA ASN A 80 -7.08 8.74 -11.14
C ASN A 80 -8.45 8.82 -11.85
N PRO A 81 -8.78 7.98 -12.85
CA PRO A 81 -10.10 8.00 -13.50
C PRO A 81 -11.27 7.60 -12.58
N ILE A 82 -11.01 6.87 -11.50
CA ILE A 82 -12.01 6.41 -10.53
C ILE A 82 -12.27 7.49 -9.48
N LEU A 83 -11.24 8.27 -9.16
CA LEU A 83 -11.25 9.28 -8.10
C LEU A 83 -11.82 10.61 -8.59
N GLU A 84 -12.57 11.27 -7.71
CA GLU A 84 -13.00 12.65 -7.86
C GLU A 84 -11.79 13.61 -7.73
N PRO A 85 -11.85 14.85 -8.25
CA PRO A 85 -10.70 15.76 -8.23
C PRO A 85 -10.09 16.00 -6.84
N ASP A 86 -10.91 16.14 -5.81
CA ASP A 86 -10.43 16.34 -4.43
C ASP A 86 -9.75 15.08 -3.85
N GLN A 87 -10.27 13.90 -4.22
CA GLN A 87 -9.70 12.62 -3.85
C GLN A 87 -8.34 12.38 -4.53
N ARG A 88 -8.16 12.84 -5.78
CA ARG A 88 -6.87 12.76 -6.49
C ARG A 88 -5.78 13.54 -5.77
N THR A 89 -6.09 14.75 -5.30
CA THR A 89 -5.15 15.57 -4.53
C THR A 89 -4.73 14.87 -3.23
N ARG A 90 -5.68 14.27 -2.50
CA ARG A 90 -5.34 13.49 -1.29
C ARG A 90 -4.56 12.23 -1.61
N MET A 91 -4.88 11.56 -2.72
CA MET A 91 -4.14 10.39 -3.16
C MET A 91 -2.69 10.74 -3.49
N GLN A 92 -2.44 11.86 -4.19
CA GLN A 92 -1.10 12.36 -4.47
C GLN A 92 -0.30 12.52 -3.17
N GLN A 93 -0.88 13.13 -2.14
CA GLN A 93 -0.23 13.29 -0.83
C GLN A 93 0.11 11.93 -0.18
N ILE A 94 -0.81 10.96 -0.24
CA ILE A 94 -0.57 9.61 0.30
C ILE A 94 0.60 8.93 -0.43
N ILE A 95 0.71 9.10 -1.75
CA ILE A 95 1.79 8.53 -2.55
C ILE A 95 3.12 9.22 -2.25
N GLU A 96 3.14 10.55 -2.15
CA GLU A 96 4.33 11.34 -1.80
C GLU A 96 4.87 10.97 -0.42
N GLU A 97 4.00 10.90 0.60
CA GLU A 97 4.37 10.46 1.95
C GLU A 97 4.97 9.06 1.96
N ARG A 98 4.48 8.17 1.10
CA ARG A 98 5.01 6.81 0.97
C ARG A 98 6.36 6.79 0.25
N GLY A 99 6.48 7.53 -0.85
CA GLY A 99 7.74 7.67 -1.57
C GLY A 99 8.85 8.19 -0.66
N GLN A 100 8.54 9.19 0.18
CA GLN A 100 9.49 9.71 1.15
C GLN A 100 9.97 8.62 2.14
N ARG A 101 9.06 7.80 2.69
CA ARG A 101 9.39 6.70 3.61
C ARG A 101 10.19 5.56 2.96
N ILE A 102 10.13 5.43 1.65
CA ILE A 102 10.90 4.41 0.90
C ILE A 102 12.33 4.89 0.65
N ARG A 103 12.53 6.21 0.55
CA ARG A 103 13.85 6.83 0.38
C ARG A 103 14.64 6.95 1.68
N GLU A 104 13.94 7.07 2.81
CA GLU A 104 14.49 7.11 4.17
C GLU A 104 14.92 5.73 4.68
#